data_AF-A0A841KTB7-F1
#
_entry.id   AF-A0A841KTB7-F1
#
_cell.length_a   1.000
_cell.length_b   1.000
_cell.length_c   1.000
_cell.angle_alpha   90.00
_cell.angle_beta   90.00
_cell.angle_gamma   90.00
#
_symmetry.space_group_name_H-M   'P 1'
#
loop_
_entity.id
_entity.type
_entity.pdbx_description
1 polymer ?
#
loop_
_entity_poly.entity_id
_entity_poly.type
_entity_poly.pdbx_seq_one_letter_code
_entity_poly.pdbx_strand_id
1 'polypeptide(L)' 'MAFALILVFGVLMALEVPDFVRNKMWRELGVYFMLMVIAIVYSFGQVFDWALPNPTKGVEAIFKPVAEAVEKLLK' A
#
# COMPACT_ATOMS: atom_id res chain seq x y z
N MET A 1 4.66 -12.25 -12.89
CA MET A 1 4.26 -11.10 -12.05
C MET A 1 4.78 -11.23 -10.62
N ALA A 2 4.50 -12.33 -9.89
CA ALA A 2 4.97 -12.51 -8.51
C ALA A 2 6.51 -12.38 -8.32
N PHE A 3 7.32 -12.98 -9.21
CA PHE A 3 8.79 -12.86 -9.12
C PHE A 3 9.29 -11.42 -9.22
N ALA A 4 8.65 -10.59 -10.06
CA ALA A 4 8.99 -9.18 -10.17
C ALA A 4 8.66 -8.41 -8.88
N LEU A 5 7.55 -8.74 -8.21
CA LEU A 5 7.21 -8.15 -6.91
C LEU A 5 8.26 -8.48 -5.85
N ILE A 6 8.70 -9.74 -5.77
CA ILE A 6 9.77 -10.15 -4.84
C ILE A 6 11.04 -9.34 -5.09
N LEU A 7 11.43 -9.18 -6.35
CA LEU A 7 12.60 -8.39 -6.73
C LEU A 7 12.45 -6.92 -6.32
N VAL A 8 11.32 -6.29 -6.63
CA VAL A 8 11.08 -4.88 -6.30
C VAL A 8 11.12 -4.65 -4.79
N PHE A 9 10.39 -5.45 -4.01
CA PHE A 9 10.39 -5.31 -2.54
C PHE A 9 11.75 -5.66 -1.93
N GLY A 10 12.45 -6.64 -2.48
CA GLY A 10 13.81 -6.99 -2.07
C GLY A 10 14.80 -5.84 -2.30
N VAL A 11 14.73 -5.17 -3.46
CA VAL A 11 15.56 -3.99 -3.76
C VAL A 11 15.21 -2.82 -2.85
N LEU A 12 13.92 -2.54 -2.63
CA LEU A 12 13.50 -1.47 -1.70
C LEU A 12 14.06 -1.69 -0.29
N MET A 13 13.88 -2.90 0.25
CA MET A 13 14.43 -3.26 1.55
C MET A 13 15.95 -3.16 1.57
N ALA A 14 16.64 -3.62 0.52
CA ALA A 14 18.10 -3.55 0.45
C ALA A 14 18.63 -2.10 0.40
N LEU A 15 17.85 -1.14 -0.11
CA LEU A 15 18.23 0.26 -0.14
C LEU A 15 17.91 0.97 1.18
N GLU A 16 16.72 0.77 1.74
CA GLU A 16 16.25 1.57 2.88
C GLU A 16 16.62 0.99 4.25
N VAL A 17 16.60 -0.35 4.41
CA VAL A 17 16.88 -1.00 5.71
C VAL A 17 18.29 -0.69 6.23
N PRO A 18 19.36 -0.73 5.41
CA PRO A 18 20.71 -0.42 5.90
C PRO A 18 20.82 0.98 6.49
N ASP A 19 20.16 1.97 5.89
CA ASP A 19 20.21 3.35 6.36
C ASP A 19 19.52 3.51 7.71
N PHE A 20 18.37 2.87 7.91
CA PHE A 20 17.70 2.87 9.21
C PHE A 20 18.53 2.17 10.29
N VAL A 21 19.15 1.03 9.96
CA VAL A 21 19.98 0.26 10.91
C VAL A 21 21.25 1.03 11.27
N ARG A 22 21.94 1.63 10.28
CA ARG A 22 23.17 2.43 10.49
C ARG A 22 22.90 3.65 11.36
N ASN A 23 21.77 4.32 11.15
CA ASN A 23 21.37 5.50 11.92
C ASN A 23 20.65 5.16 13.24
N LYS A 24 20.52 3.86 13.59
CA LYS A 24 19.80 3.37 14.80
C LYS A 24 18.36 3.89 14.90
N MET A 25 17.71 4.11 13.76
CA MET A 25 16.35 4.63 13.64
C MET A 25 15.33 3.49 13.77
N TRP A 26 15.30 2.83 14.92
CA TRP A 26 14.50 1.61 15.15
C TRP A 26 12.99 1.85 15.10
N ARG A 27 12.55 3.03 15.52
CA ARG A 27 11.12 3.39 15.47
C ARG A 27 10.68 3.58 14.03
N GLU A 28 11.49 4.27 13.24
CA GLU A 28 11.23 4.52 11.82
C GLU A 28 11.32 3.21 11.02
N LEU A 29 12.27 2.33 11.35
CA LEU A 29 12.37 0.98 10.79
C LEU A 29 11.11 0.16 11.08
N GLY A 30 10.52 0.28 12.28
CA GLY A 30 9.27 -0.38 12.64
C GLY A 30 8.08 0.09 11.79
N VAL A 31 7.94 1.42 11.61
CA VAL A 31 6.90 1.99 10.74
C VAL A 31 7.10 1.57 9.28
N TYR A 32 8.34 1.64 8.79
CA TYR A 32 8.71 1.17 7.47
C TYR A 32 8.31 -0.29 7.25
N PHE A 33 8.67 -1.16 8.18
CA PHE A 33 8.36 -2.59 8.07
C PHE A 33 6.86 -2.85 8.11
N MET A 34 6.12 -2.14 8.97
CA MET A 34 4.66 -2.23 9.01
C MET A 34 4.02 -1.86 7.66
N LEU A 35 4.44 -0.74 7.06
CA LEU A 35 3.96 -0.32 5.74
C LEU A 35 4.38 -1.31 4.64
N MET A 36 5.60 -1.83 4.72
CA MET A 36 6.13 -2.81 3.78
C MET A 36 5.30 -4.10 3.78
N VAL A 37 4.97 -4.62 4.97
CA VAL A 37 4.12 -5.81 5.11
C VAL A 37 2.75 -5.57 4.49
N ILE A 38 2.13 -4.41 4.75
CA ILE A 38 0.84 -4.05 4.14
C ILE A 38 0.96 -4.05 2.61
N ALA A 39 1.99 -3.39 2.06
CA ALA A 39 2.20 -3.32 0.62
C ALA A 39 2.40 -4.70 -0.02
N ILE A 40 3.18 -5.59 0.62
CA ILE A 40 3.40 -6.96 0.18
C ILE A 40 2.09 -7.75 0.22
N VAL A 41 1.37 -7.75 1.34
CA VAL A 41 0.11 -8.49 1.49
C VAL A 41 -0.89 -8.08 0.42
N TYR A 42 -1.06 -6.78 0.15
CA TYR A 42 -1.97 -6.31 -0.89
C TYR A 42 -1.48 -6.67 -2.30
N SER A 43 -0.19 -6.50 -2.60
CA SER A 43 0.35 -6.77 -3.94
C SER A 43 0.26 -8.26 -4.29
N PHE A 44 0.64 -9.13 -3.36
CA PHE A 44 0.53 -10.58 -3.55
C PHE A 44 -0.91 -11.06 -3.47
N GLY A 45 -1.71 -10.50 -2.56
CA GLY A 45 -3.14 -10.80 -2.48
C GLY A 45 -3.85 -10.48 -3.79
N GLN A 46 -3.49 -9.40 -4.47
CA GLN A 46 -4.03 -9.08 -5.80
C GLN A 46 -3.55 -10.06 -6.88
N VAL A 47 -2.29 -10.51 -6.84
CA VAL A 47 -1.76 -11.49 -7.81
C VAL A 47 -2.37 -12.89 -7.63
N PHE A 48 -2.72 -13.24 -6.40
CA PHE A 48 -3.32 -14.54 -6.07
C PHE A 48 -4.85 -14.49 -5.93
N ASP A 49 -5.49 -13.39 -6.33
CA ASP A 49 -6.95 -13.17 -6.23
C ASP A 49 -7.52 -13.44 -4.82
N TRP A 50 -6.75 -13.10 -3.78
CA TRP A 50 -7.22 -13.20 -2.41
C TRP A 50 -8.30 -12.15 -2.15
N ALA A 51 -9.38 -12.56 -1.49
CA ALA A 51 -10.46 -11.69 -1.02
C ALA A 51 -10.01 -10.79 0.15
N LEU A 52 -9.08 -9.88 -0.13
CA LEU A 52 -8.67 -8.85 0.81
C LEU A 52 -9.74 -7.74 0.88
N PRO A 53 -9.90 -7.09 2.04
CA PRO A 53 -10.74 -5.90 2.13
C PRO A 53 -10.24 -4.87 1.13
N ASN A 54 -11.15 -4.33 0.31
CA ASN A 54 -10.80 -3.34 -0.70
C ASN A 54 -10.93 -1.93 -0.09
N PRO A 55 -9.82 -1.26 0.28
CA PRO A 55 -9.86 0.06 0.92
C PRO A 55 -10.48 1.12 0.00
N THR A 56 -10.45 0.91 -1.31
CA THR A 56 -11.07 1.80 -2.30
C THR A 56 -12.58 1.88 -2.11
N LYS A 57 -13.24 0.85 -1.59
CA LYS A 57 -14.68 0.92 -1.23
C LYS A 57 -14.93 1.92 -0.10
N GLY A 58 -14.01 2.04 0.84
CA GLY A 58 -14.09 3.04 1.91
C GLY A 58 -13.92 4.45 1.37
N VAL A 59 -12.95 4.65 0.48
CA VAL A 59 -12.76 5.93 -0.23
C VAL A 59 -14.01 6.26 -1.05
N GLU A 60 -14.54 5.31 -1.82
CA GLU A 60 -15.75 5.49 -2.62
C GLU A 60 -16.94 5.90 -1.75
N ALA A 61 -17.14 5.28 -0.59
CA ALA A 61 -18.22 5.66 0.33
C ALA A 61 -18.14 7.12 0.79
N ILE A 62 -16.93 7.66 0.96
CA ILE A 62 -16.70 9.05 1.36
C ILE A 62 -16.90 10.02 0.18
N PHE A 63 -16.41 9.66 -1.00
CA PHE A 63 -16.38 10.56 -2.17
C PHE A 63 -17.62 10.46 -3.06
N LYS A 64 -18.35 9.36 -3.02
CA LYS A 64 -19.61 9.15 -3.74
C LYS A 64 -20.65 10.27 -3.52
N PRO A 65 -20.94 10.73 -2.29
CA PRO A 65 -21.90 11.84 -2.11
C PRO A 65 -21.43 13.15 -2.76
N VAL A 66 -20.12 13.39 -2.80
CA VAL A 66 -19.55 14.57 -3.48
C VAL A 66 -19.68 14.41 -5.00
N ALA A 67 -19.36 13.23 -5.53
CA ALA A 67 -19.48 12.93 -6.96
C ALA A 67 -20.94 13.07 -7.44
N GLU A 68 -21.90 12.55 -6.68
CA GLU A 68 -23.33 12.67 -6.97
C GLU A 68 -23.82 14.13 -6.91
N ALA A 69 -23.32 14.92 -5.94
CA ALA A 69 -23.63 16.34 -5.86
C ALA A 69 -23.09 17.13 -7.07
N VAL A 70 -21.87 16.83 -7.52
CA VAL A 70 -21.28 17.44 -8.72
C VAL A 70 -22.04 17.02 -9.98
N GLU A 71 -22.39 15.74 -10.13
CA GLU A 71 -23.16 15.26 -11.28
C GLU A 71 -24.53 15.95 -11.36
N LYS A 72 -25.18 16.18 -10.20
CA LYS A 72 -26.46 16.89 -10.12
C LYS A 72 -26.36 18.38 -10.44
N LEU A 73 -25.20 19.01 -10.23
CA LEU A 73 -24.97 20.42 -10.56
C LEU A 73 -24.63 20.63 -12.05
N LEU A 74 -24.10 19.61 -12.72
CA LEU A 74 -23.74 19.64 -14.14
C LEU A 74 -24.89 19.25 -15.08
N LYS A 75 -25.93 18.60 -14.56
CA LYS A 75 -27.20 18.34 -15.25
C LYS A 75 -28.20 19.48 -15.01
#